data_AF-A0A6B3EZU7-F1
#
_entry.id   AF-A0A6B3EZU7-F1
#
_cell.length_a   1.000
_cell.length_b   1.000
_cell.length_c   1.000
_cell.angle_alpha   90.00
_cell.angle_beta   90.00
_cell.angle_gamma   90.00
#
_symmetry.space_group_name_H-M   'P 1'
#
loop_
_entity.id
_entity.type
_entity.pdbx_description
1 polymer ?
#
loop_
_entity_poly.entity_id
_entity_poly.type
_entity_poly.pdbx_seq_one_letter_code
_entity_poly.pdbx_strand_id
1 'polypeptide(L)'
;LERGHTLNGIAELAEAFEHGRDVADVLGVGETPTEETPVRLSPEELADHFAGEVTPENLAAALDLGYLAVDGDTIVHISRRLLDVSTTLVREGVPLATVLEAGRQVRVHAEALATLFLET
;
A
#
# COMPACT_ATOMS: atom_id res chain seq x y z
N LEU A 1 9.83 -26.89 5.46
CA LEU A 1 8.48 -27.12 4.88
C LEU A 1 7.85 -25.75 4.56
N GLU A 2 8.48 -24.92 3.71
CA GLU A 2 8.12 -23.47 3.66
C GLU A 2 7.81 -22.93 2.26
N ARG A 3 7.88 -23.73 1.19
CA ARG A 3 7.53 -23.28 -0.18
C ARG A 3 6.02 -23.25 -0.47
N GLY A 4 5.18 -23.63 0.49
CA GLY A 4 3.72 -23.62 0.33
C GLY A 4 3.07 -22.26 0.60
N HIS A 5 3.75 -21.36 1.33
CA HIS A 5 3.15 -20.09 1.75
C HIS A 5 3.22 -18.99 0.69
N THR A 6 4.16 -19.04 -0.25
CA THR A 6 4.27 -18.02 -1.31
C THR A 6 3.24 -18.20 -2.43
N LEU A 7 2.92 -19.45 -2.81
CA LEU A 7 1.95 -19.74 -3.86
C LEU A 7 0.50 -19.56 -3.38
N ASN A 8 0.21 -19.88 -2.12
CA ASN A 8 -1.08 -19.57 -1.51
C ASN A 8 -1.27 -18.06 -1.36
N GLY A 9 -0.21 -17.33 -1.00
CA GLY A 9 -0.22 -15.87 -0.92
C GLY A 9 -0.51 -15.18 -2.26
N ILE A 10 0.03 -15.66 -3.38
CA ILE A 10 -0.29 -15.11 -4.72
C ILE A 10 -1.78 -15.31 -5.08
N ALA A 11 -2.38 -16.43 -4.70
CA ALA A 11 -3.79 -16.70 -4.96
C ALA A 11 -4.71 -15.83 -4.08
N GLU A 12 -4.38 -15.64 -2.79
CA GLU A 12 -5.10 -14.73 -1.89
C GLU A 12 -4.99 -13.27 -2.35
N LEU A 13 -3.85 -12.87 -2.92
CA LEU A 13 -3.67 -11.54 -3.52
C LEU A 13 -4.51 -11.33 -4.78
N ALA A 14 -4.74 -12.38 -5.58
CA ALA A 14 -5.63 -12.33 -6.73
C ALA A 14 -7.12 -12.18 -6.35
N GLU A 15 -7.51 -12.59 -5.14
CA GLU A 15 -8.87 -12.42 -4.61
C GLU A 15 -9.08 -11.02 -4.00
N ALA A 16 -8.05 -10.48 -3.32
CA ALA A 16 -8.01 -9.08 -2.89
C ALA A 16 -7.99 -8.10 -4.09
N PHE A 17 -7.38 -8.50 -5.21
CA PHE A 17 -7.32 -7.75 -6.47
C PHE A 17 -8.70 -7.45 -7.09
N GLU A 18 -9.70 -8.33 -6.93
CA GLU A 18 -11.07 -8.08 -7.39
C GLU A 18 -11.75 -6.96 -6.57
N HIS A 19 -11.42 -6.86 -5.29
CA HIS A 19 -11.99 -5.86 -4.39
C HIS A 19 -11.25 -4.51 -4.43
N GLY A 20 -9.95 -4.51 -4.73
CA GLY A 20 -9.12 -3.29 -4.80
C GLY A 20 -9.33 -2.42 -6.05
N ARG A 21 -9.75 -3.00 -7.19
CA ARG A 21 -10.12 -2.23 -8.40
C ARG A 21 -11.28 -1.28 -8.15
N ASP A 22 -12.27 -1.70 -7.37
CA ASP A 22 -13.49 -0.93 -7.12
C ASP A 22 -13.20 0.34 -6.29
N VAL A 23 -12.20 0.31 -5.41
CA VAL A 23 -11.86 1.44 -4.54
C VAL A 23 -11.03 2.51 -5.28
N ALA A 24 -10.12 2.11 -6.18
CA ALA A 24 -9.28 3.04 -6.93
C ALA A 24 -10.09 3.91 -7.92
N ASP A 25 -11.13 3.33 -8.53
CA ASP A 25 -12.03 4.03 -9.44
C ASP A 25 -12.97 5.00 -8.69
N VAL A 26 -13.38 4.67 -7.46
CA VAL A 26 -14.20 5.54 -6.59
C VAL A 26 -13.43 6.76 -6.07
N LEU A 27 -12.11 6.65 -5.91
CA LEU A 27 -11.25 7.74 -5.42
C LEU A 27 -10.69 8.66 -6.53
N GLY A 28 -10.98 8.40 -7.82
CA GLY A 28 -10.56 9.27 -8.93
C GLY A 28 -9.03 9.40 -9.10
N VAL A 29 -8.27 8.42 -8.60
CA VAL A 29 -6.79 8.46 -8.50
C VAL A 29 -6.10 8.38 -9.87
N GLY A 30 -6.85 8.20 -10.96
CA GLY A 30 -6.32 8.07 -12.32
C GLY A 30 -6.08 9.38 -13.08
N GLU A 31 -6.73 10.50 -12.71
CA GLU A 31 -6.79 11.68 -13.60
C GLU A 31 -6.22 12.98 -12.99
N THR A 32 -5.94 13.02 -11.68
CA THR A 32 -5.38 14.22 -11.05
C THR A 32 -3.87 14.07 -10.92
N PRO A 33 -3.03 14.98 -11.48
CA PRO A 33 -1.59 14.95 -11.26
C PRO A 33 -1.33 15.04 -9.77
N THR A 34 -0.80 13.98 -9.17
CA THR A 34 -0.30 14.03 -7.80
C THR A 34 1.12 14.59 -7.83
N GLU A 35 1.52 15.34 -6.79
CA GLU A 35 2.94 15.74 -6.64
C GLU A 35 3.84 14.53 -6.33
N GLU A 36 3.23 13.40 -5.98
CA GLU A 36 3.91 12.15 -5.64
C GLU A 36 4.46 11.47 -6.90
N THR A 37 5.68 10.94 -6.81
CA THR A 37 6.31 10.18 -7.90
C THR A 37 6.03 8.69 -7.72
N PRO A 38 5.21 8.05 -8.58
CA PRO A 38 4.95 6.63 -8.48
C PRO A 38 6.21 5.80 -8.75
N VAL A 39 6.34 4.66 -8.07
CA VAL A 39 7.44 3.71 -8.27
C VAL A 39 6.86 2.39 -8.72
N ARG A 40 7.28 1.94 -9.90
CA ARG A 40 6.97 0.59 -10.41
C ARG A 40 8.01 -0.38 -9.87
N LEU A 41 7.53 -1.47 -9.29
CA LEU A 41 8.30 -2.52 -8.64
C LEU A 41 7.79 -3.88 -9.10
N SER A 42 8.70 -4.81 -9.33
CA SER A 42 8.39 -6.23 -9.29
C SER A 42 8.06 -6.69 -7.86
N PRO A 43 7.41 -7.84 -7.68
CA PRO A 43 7.18 -8.42 -6.35
C PRO A 43 8.49 -8.65 -5.57
N GLU A 44 9.58 -9.01 -6.26
CA GLU A 44 10.89 -9.24 -5.66
C GLU A 44 11.50 -7.94 -5.14
N GLU A 45 11.44 -6.86 -5.93
CA GLU A 45 11.91 -5.54 -5.50
C GLU A 45 11.11 -5.01 -4.30
N LEU A 46 9.79 -5.23 -4.27
CA LEU A 46 8.97 -4.87 -3.11
C LEU A 46 9.39 -5.67 -1.87
N ALA A 47 9.68 -6.97 -2.01
CA ALA A 47 10.15 -7.80 -0.91
C ALA A 47 11.51 -7.33 -0.38
N ASP A 48 12.42 -6.90 -1.25
CA ASP A 48 13.72 -6.34 -0.88
C ASP A 48 13.59 -5.05 -0.06
N HIS A 49 12.57 -4.23 -0.34
CA HIS A 49 12.27 -3.03 0.44
C HIS A 49 11.83 -3.34 1.88
N PHE A 50 11.06 -4.40 2.09
CA PHE A 50 10.41 -4.66 3.37
C PHE A 50 10.93 -5.91 4.10
N ALA A 51 12.04 -6.50 3.65
CA ALA A 51 12.84 -7.49 4.37
C ALA A 51 12.06 -8.63 5.06
N GLY A 52 11.03 -9.17 4.38
CA GLY A 52 10.19 -10.26 4.89
C GLY A 52 8.87 -9.82 5.53
N GLU A 53 8.60 -8.53 5.66
CA GLU A 53 7.33 -7.99 6.13
C GLU A 53 6.26 -7.90 5.02
N VAL A 54 6.57 -8.33 3.78
CA VAL A 54 5.58 -8.45 2.70
C VAL A 54 4.72 -9.70 2.92
N THR A 55 3.77 -9.60 3.85
CA THR A 55 2.75 -10.63 4.10
C THR A 55 1.45 -10.29 3.35
N PRO A 56 0.55 -11.27 3.10
CA PRO A 56 -0.75 -11.00 2.50
C PRO A 56 -1.54 -9.92 3.23
N GLU A 57 -1.50 -9.91 4.57
CA GLU A 57 -2.22 -8.92 5.40
C GLU A 57 -1.67 -7.51 5.22
N ASN A 58 -0.34 -7.36 5.19
CA ASN A 58 0.29 -6.06 4.99
C ASN A 58 0.06 -5.54 3.57
N LEU A 59 0.06 -6.42 2.57
CA LEU A 59 -0.21 -6.04 1.19
C LEU A 59 -1.67 -5.63 1.00
N ALA A 60 -2.63 -6.38 1.58
CA ALA A 60 -4.04 -6.00 1.61
C ALA A 60 -4.24 -4.63 2.28
N ALA A 61 -3.65 -4.41 3.45
CA ALA A 61 -3.73 -3.14 4.15
C ALA A 61 -3.11 -1.97 3.34
N ALA A 62 -2.00 -2.21 2.63
CA ALA A 62 -1.39 -1.19 1.77
C ALA A 62 -2.23 -0.86 0.53
N LEU A 63 -2.95 -1.84 -0.03
CA LEU A 63 -3.93 -1.64 -1.11
C LEU A 63 -5.16 -0.85 -0.61
N ASP A 64 -5.72 -1.22 0.53
CA ASP A 64 -6.85 -0.51 1.17
C ASP A 64 -6.48 0.94 1.55
N LEU A 65 -5.22 1.15 1.92
CA LEU A 65 -4.68 2.48 2.17
C LEU A 65 -4.37 3.25 0.88
N GLY A 66 -4.42 2.62 -0.30
CA GLY A 66 -4.09 3.25 -1.58
C GLY A 66 -2.61 3.59 -1.73
N TYR A 67 -1.73 2.98 -0.93
CA TYR A 67 -0.28 3.14 -1.07
C TYR A 67 0.29 2.27 -2.18
N LEU A 68 -0.33 1.12 -2.42
CA LEU A 68 -0.01 0.22 -3.51
C LEU A 68 -1.18 0.15 -4.50
N ALA A 69 -0.85 -0.12 -5.75
CA ALA A 69 -1.75 -0.51 -6.82
C ALA A 69 -1.09 -1.62 -7.64
N VAL A 70 -1.87 -2.31 -8.48
CA VAL A 70 -1.39 -3.38 -9.36
C VAL A 70 -1.67 -2.99 -10.81
N ASP A 71 -0.65 -3.10 -11.66
CA ASP A 71 -0.66 -2.82 -13.10
C ASP A 71 -0.15 -4.08 -13.84
N GLY A 72 -1.06 -5.01 -14.14
CA GLY A 72 -0.71 -6.33 -14.64
C GLY A 72 0.14 -7.10 -13.62
N ASP A 73 1.37 -7.46 -14.00
CA ASP A 73 2.34 -8.15 -13.14
C ASP A 73 3.24 -7.18 -12.34
N THR A 74 3.00 -5.87 -12.46
CA THR A 74 3.80 -4.82 -11.80
C THR A 74 3.05 -4.28 -10.59
N ILE A 75 3.75 -4.10 -9.48
CA ILE A 75 3.24 -3.37 -8.31
C ILE A 75 3.64 -1.90 -8.46
N VAL A 76 2.70 -1.00 -8.23
CA VAL A 76 2.93 0.44 -8.27
C VAL A 76 2.76 0.99 -6.87
N HIS A 77 3.84 1.50 -6.29
CA HIS A 77 3.74 2.31 -5.08
C HIS A 77 3.45 3.75 -5.46
N ILE A 78 2.46 4.39 -4.82
CA ILE A 78 2.00 5.73 -5.18
C ILE A 78 3.05 6.85 -4.99
N SER A 79 4.06 6.62 -4.14
CA SER A 79 5.03 7.63 -3.72
C SER A 79 6.38 7.03 -3.42
N ARG A 80 7.42 7.50 -4.12
CA ARG A 80 8.82 7.20 -3.81
C ARG A 80 9.19 7.61 -2.38
N ARG A 81 8.77 8.79 -1.94
CA ARG A 81 9.12 9.29 -0.61
C ARG A 81 8.54 8.42 0.49
N LEU A 82 7.28 8.01 0.37
CA LEU A 82 6.64 7.12 1.35
C LEU A 82 7.27 5.73 1.34
N LEU A 83 7.61 5.20 0.17
CA LEU A 83 8.33 3.93 0.04
C LEU A 83 9.67 3.99 0.78
N ASP A 84 10.47 5.04 0.57
CA ASP A 84 11.79 5.19 1.20
C ASP A 84 11.69 5.33 2.72
N VAL A 85 10.72 6.11 3.21
CA VAL A 85 10.50 6.31 4.65
C VAL A 85 10.03 5.02 5.33
N SER A 86 9.03 4.36 4.76
CA SER A 86 8.49 3.11 5.31
C SER A 86 9.53 1.98 5.27
N THR A 87 10.29 1.87 4.19
CA THR A 87 11.47 0.97 4.09
C THR A 87 12.45 1.22 5.22
N THR A 88 12.78 2.48 5.49
CA THR A 88 13.72 2.85 6.56
C THR A 88 13.20 2.43 7.93
N LEU A 89 11.93 2.73 8.24
CA LEU A 89 11.31 2.35 9.51
C LEU A 89 11.33 0.82 9.72
N VAL A 90 11.00 0.05 8.68
CA VAL A 90 11.03 -1.41 8.73
C VAL A 90 12.44 -1.94 8.96
N ARG A 91 13.44 -1.37 8.30
CA ARG A 91 14.85 -1.74 8.50
C ARG A 91 15.37 -1.41 9.91
N GLU A 92 14.82 -0.40 10.55
CA GLU A 92 15.08 -0.07 11.97
C GLU A 92 14.28 -0.96 12.95
N GLY A 93 13.52 -1.92 12.43
CA GLY A 93 12.81 -2.93 13.23
C GLY A 93 11.37 -2.55 13.59
N VAL A 94 10.80 -1.51 12.99
CA VAL A 94 9.37 -1.18 13.16
C VAL A 94 8.55 -2.11 12.25
N PRO A 95 7.60 -2.92 12.78
CA PRO A 95 6.80 -3.80 11.94
C PRO A 95 6.00 -3.03 10.88
N LEU A 96 5.90 -3.54 9.65
CA LEU A 96 5.22 -2.85 8.57
C LEU A 96 3.74 -2.62 8.90
N ALA A 97 3.09 -3.58 9.58
CA ALA A 97 1.73 -3.43 10.08
C ALA A 97 1.56 -2.19 10.99
N THR A 98 2.57 -1.85 11.79
CA THR A 98 2.54 -0.65 12.66
C THR A 98 2.65 0.63 11.84
N VAL A 99 3.49 0.62 10.80
CA VAL A 99 3.63 1.75 9.87
C VAL A 99 2.33 2.01 9.12
N LEU A 100 1.68 0.95 8.61
CA LEU A 100 0.41 1.04 7.90
C LEU A 100 -0.73 1.52 8.83
N GLU A 101 -0.78 1.02 10.07
CA GLU A 101 -1.77 1.48 11.05
C GLU A 101 -1.58 2.98 11.39
N ALA A 102 -0.33 3.45 11.53
CA ALA A 102 -0.07 4.87 11.72
C ALA A 102 -0.57 5.71 10.52
N GLY A 103 -0.35 5.23 9.29
CA GLY A 103 -0.90 5.85 8.07
C GLY A 103 -2.42 5.93 8.09
N ARG A 104 -3.10 4.86 8.54
CA ARG A 104 -4.55 4.82 8.71
C ARG A 104 -5.05 5.88 9.68
N GLN A 105 -4.42 6.03 10.84
CA GLN A 105 -4.79 7.03 11.85
C GLN A 105 -4.62 8.45 11.31
N VAL A 106 -3.51 8.73 10.60
CA VAL A 106 -3.29 10.03 9.97
C VAL A 106 -4.40 10.37 9.00
N ARG A 107 -4.84 9.40 8.17
CA ARG A 107 -5.96 9.62 7.24
C ARG A 107 -7.27 9.94 7.96
N VAL A 108 -7.62 9.18 9.00
CA VAL A 108 -8.82 9.46 9.82
C VAL A 108 -8.80 10.89 10.38
N HIS A 109 -7.66 11.34 10.89
CA HIS A 109 -7.53 12.71 11.41
C HIS A 109 -7.57 13.77 10.30
N ALA A 110 -6.96 13.51 9.15
CA ALA A 110 -7.00 14.41 8.00
C ALA A 110 -8.42 14.56 7.44
N GLU A 111 -9.18 13.46 7.33
CA GLU A 111 -10.58 13.47 6.92
C GLU A 111 -11.45 14.28 7.88
N ALA A 112 -11.28 14.08 9.20
CA ALA A 112 -11.99 14.87 10.20
C ALA A 112 -11.71 16.38 10.07
N LEU A 113 -10.46 16.76 9.79
CA LEU A 113 -10.09 18.15 9.52
C LEU A 113 -10.72 18.66 8.21
N ALA A 114 -10.73 17.85 7.15
CA ALA A 114 -11.31 18.21 5.86
C ALA A 114 -12.82 18.49 5.99
N THR A 115 -13.56 17.70 6.77
CA THR A 115 -14.98 17.94 7.06
C THR A 115 -15.21 19.33 7.66
N LEU A 116 -14.37 19.75 8.61
CA LEU A 116 -14.50 21.08 9.23
C LEU A 116 -14.36 22.24 8.22
N PHE A 117 -13.56 22.07 7.17
CA PHE A 117 -13.40 23.08 6.12
C PHE A 117 -14.53 23.08 5.09
N LEU A 118 -15.30 21.99 4.98
CA LEU A 118 -16.45 21.90 4.06
C LEU A 118 -17.75 22.38 4.70
N GLU A 119 -17.83 22.37 6.03
CA GLU A 119 -18.98 22.87 6.80
C GLU A 119 -18.99 24.40 6.96
N THR A 120 -17.99 25.11 6.42
CA THR A 120 -17.92 26.58 6.35
C THR A 120 -18.30 27.13 4.99
#